data_AF-A0A9P1BRX6-F1
#
_entry.id   AF-A0A9P1BRX6-F1
#
_cell.length_a   1.000
_cell.length_b   1.000
_cell.length_c   1.000
_cell.angle_alpha   90.00
_cell.angle_beta   90.00
_cell.angle_gamma   90.00
#
_symmetry.space_group_name_H-M   'P 1'
#
loop_
_entity.id
_entity.type
_entity.pdbx_description
1 polymer ?
#
loop_
_entity_poly.entity_id
_entity_poly.type
_entity_poly.pdbx_seq_one_letter_code
_entity_poly.pdbx_strand_id
1 'polypeptide(L)'
;MASPVVIDLGSGSCKAGEAAGSAPQLVVPSRVGRAKYGQGAMIGAHPRETWVGHEIEGKEAILIQKEPIHRGVVVNWDDLEHIFRHIFFNLHVDPAEHPVLLTEPALNPKANREKLIHSMFETFGVKRCSLFLQPVLALYSSGRTTGVILDCGDTVTCTVPIYDGFLIESGVQQLDLGGREITCYILKGLQGRNDDCRLSTRMGFKIAENVKESLGFVQCDEVEEGEVSFELPSLESESTQKAAPLRVGAERHLGPEALFQPELQGKEQGGVVEMVWQSVMMADADIQDELLLWIDEKDYDEFGPTLVHERQRFSVTVELVSPEPGSSQAQGISLQGVGTLDLPPGLEREYRFSVYAYHEGSALVRVHLTSQETGEFLNIEVKFDFFAAESLATIKLDAACRQVVRHKIAVANPLMQPARCGHGGMTRTA
;
A
#
# COMPACT_ATOMS: atom_id res chain seq x y z
N MET A 1 -23.75 33.27 3.87
CA MET A 1 -22.53 32.74 4.52
C MET A 1 -21.48 32.60 3.44
N ALA A 2 -20.22 32.88 3.73
CA ALA A 2 -19.14 32.62 2.80
C ALA A 2 -19.04 31.12 2.49
N SER A 3 -18.68 30.78 1.25
CA SER A 3 -18.56 29.39 0.80
C SER A 3 -17.45 28.67 1.57
N PRO A 4 -17.63 27.42 2.03
CA PRO A 4 -16.54 26.66 2.64
C PRO A 4 -15.39 26.45 1.66
N VAL A 5 -14.16 26.57 2.15
CA VAL A 5 -12.94 26.23 1.41
C VAL A 5 -12.57 24.79 1.75
N VAL A 6 -12.43 23.95 0.75
CA VAL A 6 -11.99 22.56 0.87
C VAL A 6 -10.52 22.47 0.48
N ILE A 7 -9.69 21.86 1.32
CA ILE A 7 -8.27 21.64 1.07
C ILE A 7 -7.96 20.16 1.29
N ASP A 8 -7.61 19.48 0.20
CA ASP A 8 -7.08 18.12 0.21
C ASP A 8 -5.55 18.13 0.33
N LEU A 9 -5.03 17.52 1.40
CA LEU A 9 -3.61 17.46 1.73
C LEU A 9 -2.96 16.19 1.14
N GLY A 10 -2.39 16.30 -0.05
CA GLY A 10 -1.62 15.21 -0.67
C GLY A 10 -0.11 15.35 -0.49
N SER A 11 0.60 14.22 -0.44
CA SER A 11 2.07 14.20 -0.36
C SER A 11 2.73 14.75 -1.64
N GLY A 12 2.15 14.48 -2.81
CA GLY A 12 2.62 15.00 -4.09
C GLY A 12 2.04 16.37 -4.44
N SER A 13 0.73 16.54 -4.26
CA SER A 13 0.02 17.80 -4.52
C SER A 13 -1.14 18.02 -3.54
N CYS A 14 -1.28 19.27 -3.10
CA CYS A 14 -2.45 19.75 -2.37
C CYS A 14 -3.47 20.29 -3.37
N LYS A 15 -4.74 19.94 -3.21
CA LYS A 15 -5.83 20.45 -4.04
C LYS A 15 -6.74 21.30 -3.20
N ALA A 16 -7.21 22.43 -3.74
CA ALA A 16 -8.06 23.33 -3.00
C ALA A 16 -9.10 24.01 -3.88
N GLY A 17 -10.22 24.38 -3.26
CA GLY A 17 -11.26 25.16 -3.91
C GLY A 17 -12.43 25.43 -2.98
N GLU A 18 -13.33 26.31 -3.42
CA GLU A 18 -14.60 26.52 -2.74
C GLU A 18 -15.57 25.36 -3.00
N ALA A 19 -16.34 24.96 -1.99
CA ALA A 19 -17.20 23.77 -1.99
C ALA A 19 -18.31 23.75 -3.07
N ALA A 20 -18.55 24.87 -3.76
CA ALA A 20 -19.53 24.95 -4.85
C ALA A 20 -19.02 24.36 -6.18
N GLY A 21 -17.71 24.12 -6.31
CA GLY A 21 -17.11 23.58 -7.53
C GLY A 21 -17.21 22.05 -7.63
N SER A 22 -17.29 21.53 -8.86
CA SER A 22 -17.21 20.09 -9.15
C SER A 22 -15.77 19.56 -9.26
N ALA A 23 -14.78 20.46 -9.26
CA ALA A 23 -13.36 20.17 -9.39
C ALA A 23 -12.56 21.18 -8.55
N PRO A 24 -11.34 20.83 -8.10
CA PRO A 24 -10.49 21.78 -7.40
C PRO A 24 -10.16 22.97 -8.30
N GLN A 25 -10.25 24.18 -7.75
CA GLN A 25 -9.88 25.41 -8.44
C GLN A 25 -8.37 25.57 -8.54
N LEU A 26 -7.64 24.97 -7.60
CA LEU A 26 -6.20 25.07 -7.49
C LEU A 26 -5.59 23.70 -7.16
N VAL A 27 -4.56 23.32 -7.90
CA VAL A 27 -3.69 22.18 -7.59
C VAL A 27 -2.28 22.73 -7.41
N VAL A 28 -1.70 22.50 -6.23
CA VAL A 28 -0.39 23.01 -5.84
C VAL A 28 0.51 21.81 -5.54
N PRO A 29 1.64 21.62 -6.24
CA PRO A 29 2.64 20.64 -5.84
C PRO A 29 3.08 20.89 -4.40
N SER A 30 3.13 19.86 -3.57
CA SER A 30 3.42 19.94 -2.14
C SER A 30 4.92 20.14 -1.87
N ARG A 31 5.49 21.21 -2.44
CA ARG A 31 6.92 21.51 -2.43
C ARG A 31 7.16 22.97 -2.10
N VAL A 32 8.18 23.23 -1.28
CA VAL A 32 8.65 24.56 -0.93
C VAL A 32 10.12 24.71 -1.30
N GLY A 33 10.43 25.72 -2.09
CA GLY A 33 11.77 26.08 -2.53
C GLY A 33 12.33 27.25 -1.73
N ARG A 34 13.60 27.16 -1.30
CA ARG A 34 14.36 28.25 -0.67
C ARG A 34 15.66 28.49 -1.44
N ALA A 35 16.13 29.72 -1.50
CA ALA A 35 17.34 30.06 -2.26
C ALA A 35 18.59 29.32 -1.72
N LYS A 36 19.37 28.71 -2.63
CA LYS A 36 20.64 28.02 -2.30
C LYS A 36 21.74 28.99 -1.84
N TYR A 37 21.78 30.16 -2.47
CA TYR A 37 22.76 31.21 -2.21
C TYR A 37 22.03 32.38 -1.56
N GLY A 38 22.67 33.02 -0.58
CA GLY A 38 22.05 34.07 0.25
C GLY A 38 21.42 35.21 -0.56
N GLN A 39 20.49 35.93 0.09
CA GLN A 39 19.76 37.09 -0.45
C GLN A 39 20.73 38.11 -1.07
N GLY A 40 20.91 38.08 -2.39
CA GLY A 40 21.83 38.98 -3.10
C GLY A 40 22.32 38.51 -4.46
N ALA A 41 22.15 37.23 -4.82
CA ALA A 41 22.62 36.69 -6.10
C ALA A 41 21.67 36.88 -7.30
N MET A 42 20.46 37.41 -7.09
CA MET A 42 19.44 37.60 -8.14
C MET A 42 19.23 39.09 -8.41
N ILE A 43 19.81 39.61 -9.48
CA ILE A 43 19.60 40.99 -9.93
C ILE A 43 18.14 41.15 -10.40
N GLY A 44 17.38 42.02 -9.73
CA GLY A 44 16.02 42.41 -10.16
C GLY A 44 14.86 41.59 -9.57
N ALA A 45 15.11 40.58 -8.72
CA ALA A 45 14.06 39.90 -7.98
C ALA A 45 13.83 40.58 -6.63
N HIS A 46 12.56 40.85 -6.27
CA HIS A 46 12.21 41.18 -4.89
C HIS A 46 12.73 40.07 -3.96
N PRO A 47 13.21 40.39 -2.75
CA PRO A 47 13.70 39.41 -1.78
C PRO A 47 12.53 38.55 -1.28
N ARG A 48 12.08 37.59 -2.08
CA ARG A 48 11.22 36.49 -1.64
C ARG A 48 12.14 35.37 -1.16
N GLU A 49 11.92 34.93 0.08
CA GLU A 49 12.71 33.87 0.71
C GLU A 49 12.24 32.46 0.30
N THR A 50 10.98 32.34 -0.10
CA THR A 50 10.29 31.07 -0.35
C THR A 50 9.49 31.10 -1.65
N TRP A 51 9.52 29.98 -2.38
CA TRP A 51 8.68 29.69 -3.55
C TRP A 51 7.87 28.44 -3.26
N VAL A 52 6.62 28.39 -3.71
CA VAL A 52 5.71 27.27 -3.43
C VAL A 52 5.17 26.66 -4.73
N GLY A 53 5.08 25.33 -4.78
CA GLY A 53 4.45 24.61 -5.88
C GLY A 53 5.05 24.92 -7.25
N HIS A 54 4.21 25.31 -8.21
CA HIS A 54 4.62 25.59 -9.58
C HIS A 54 5.57 26.80 -9.72
N GLU A 55 5.66 27.69 -8.72
CA GLU A 55 6.59 28.83 -8.76
C GLU A 55 8.08 28.42 -8.76
N ILE A 56 8.34 27.17 -8.38
CA ILE A 56 9.67 26.54 -8.31
C ILE A 56 10.13 26.10 -9.71
N GLU A 57 9.20 25.84 -10.64
CA GLU A 57 9.52 25.41 -11.99
C GLU A 57 10.38 26.45 -12.72
N GLY A 58 11.40 25.98 -13.44
CA GLY A 58 12.41 26.84 -14.07
C GLY A 58 13.45 27.44 -13.11
N LYS A 59 13.28 27.32 -11.78
CA LYS A 59 14.23 27.86 -10.76
C LYS A 59 14.93 26.76 -9.96
N GLU A 60 14.81 25.51 -10.39
CA GLU A 60 15.29 24.34 -9.66
C GLU A 60 16.82 24.35 -9.43
N ALA A 61 17.57 24.95 -10.35
CA ALA A 61 19.03 25.06 -10.24
C ALA A 61 19.45 25.91 -9.02
N ILE A 62 18.66 26.94 -8.68
CA ILE A 62 18.98 27.92 -7.63
C ILE A 62 18.22 27.68 -6.32
N LEU A 63 17.29 26.72 -6.29
CA LEU A 63 16.45 26.42 -5.12
C LEU A 63 16.78 25.07 -4.46
N ILE A 64 16.81 25.07 -3.14
CA ILE A 64 16.70 23.88 -2.28
C ILE A 64 15.22 23.61 -2.09
N GLN A 65 14.76 22.46 -2.54
CA GLN A 65 13.36 22.05 -2.46
C GLN A 65 13.17 21.10 -1.29
N LYS A 66 12.09 21.28 -0.54
CA LYS A 66 11.65 20.39 0.54
C LYS A 66 10.17 20.09 0.38
N GLU A 67 9.79 18.91 0.85
CA GLU A 67 8.40 18.45 0.88
C GLU A 67 7.95 18.39 2.34
N PRO A 68 6.89 19.12 2.72
CA PRO A 68 6.42 19.16 4.10
C PRO A 68 5.59 17.93 4.49
N ILE A 69 5.13 17.15 3.51
CA ILE A 69 4.31 15.96 3.72
C ILE A 69 5.03 14.77 3.10
N HIS A 70 5.25 13.73 3.89
CA HIS A 70 5.91 12.51 3.45
C HIS A 70 5.08 11.30 3.90
N ARG A 71 4.61 10.47 2.96
CA ARG A 71 3.73 9.31 3.23
C ARG A 71 2.49 9.68 4.03
N GLY A 72 1.85 10.79 3.66
CA GLY A 72 0.66 11.32 4.32
C GLY A 72 0.93 12.02 5.67
N VAL A 73 2.15 11.96 6.20
CA VAL A 73 2.50 12.57 7.49
C VAL A 73 3.20 13.90 7.29
N VAL A 74 2.75 14.92 8.02
CA VAL A 74 3.39 16.25 8.03
C VAL A 74 4.72 16.18 8.78
N VAL A 75 5.83 16.38 8.05
CA VAL A 75 7.20 16.39 8.58
C VAL A 75 7.76 17.79 8.79
N ASN A 76 7.26 18.80 8.06
CA ASN A 76 7.64 20.19 8.26
C ASN A 76 6.42 21.12 8.27
N TRP A 77 6.12 21.67 9.44
CA TRP A 77 4.94 22.50 9.67
C TRP A 77 5.09 23.91 9.11
N ASP A 78 6.29 24.49 9.17
CA ASP A 78 6.52 25.85 8.64
C ASP A 78 6.32 25.88 7.12
N ASP A 79 6.85 24.85 6.44
CA ASP A 79 6.68 24.69 5.00
C ASP A 79 5.22 24.39 4.63
N LEU A 80 4.48 23.63 5.45
CA LEU A 80 3.04 23.42 5.24
C LEU A 80 2.25 24.73 5.37
N GLU A 81 2.56 25.58 6.35
CA GLU A 81 1.92 26.88 6.48
C GLU A 81 2.19 27.79 5.28
N HIS A 82 3.39 27.74 4.69
CA HIS A 82 3.67 28.44 3.44
C HIS A 82 2.77 27.96 2.30
N ILE A 83 2.48 26.66 2.22
CA ILE A 83 1.53 26.10 1.26
C ILE A 83 0.11 26.64 1.52
N PHE A 84 -0.35 26.63 2.77
CA PHE A 84 -1.67 27.19 3.11
C PHE A 84 -1.80 28.68 2.74
N ARG A 85 -0.79 29.50 3.06
CA ARG A 85 -0.76 30.91 2.65
C ARG A 85 -0.85 31.06 1.14
N HIS A 86 -0.12 30.23 0.40
CA HIS A 86 -0.16 30.22 -1.06
C HIS A 86 -1.55 29.81 -1.59
N ILE A 87 -2.20 28.82 -0.98
CA ILE A 87 -3.56 28.39 -1.35
C ILE A 87 -4.57 29.51 -1.13
N PHE A 88 -4.66 30.07 0.09
CA PHE A 88 -5.62 31.12 0.39
C PHE A 88 -5.39 32.38 -0.48
N PHE A 89 -4.13 32.74 -0.72
CA PHE A 89 -3.78 33.85 -1.59
C PHE A 89 -4.26 33.65 -3.04
N ASN A 90 -4.01 32.49 -3.64
CA ASN A 90 -4.40 32.21 -5.02
C ASN A 90 -5.90 31.97 -5.19
N LEU A 91 -6.59 31.47 -4.16
CA LEU A 91 -8.06 31.42 -4.13
C LEU A 91 -8.70 32.80 -3.92
N HIS A 92 -7.90 33.83 -3.59
CA HIS A 92 -8.37 35.19 -3.29
C HIS A 92 -9.40 35.22 -2.14
N VAL A 93 -9.23 34.34 -1.15
CA VAL A 93 -10.13 34.22 0.01
C VAL A 93 -9.40 34.62 1.29
N ASP A 94 -10.14 35.25 2.21
CA ASP A 94 -9.67 35.46 3.58
C ASP A 94 -10.07 34.26 4.44
N PRO A 95 -9.11 33.47 4.97
CA PRO A 95 -9.41 32.31 5.82
C PRO A 95 -10.24 32.67 7.06
N ALA A 96 -10.18 33.91 7.56
CA ALA A 96 -10.96 34.33 8.72
C ALA A 96 -12.47 34.48 8.43
N GLU A 97 -12.85 34.64 7.16
CA GLU A 97 -14.25 34.82 6.75
C GLU A 97 -14.90 33.55 6.21
N HIS A 98 -14.11 32.50 5.94
CA HIS A 98 -14.58 31.25 5.35
C HIS A 98 -14.44 30.06 6.32
N PRO A 99 -15.43 29.13 6.35
CA PRO A 99 -15.22 27.81 6.96
C PRO A 99 -14.17 27.02 6.15
N VAL A 100 -13.30 26.26 6.81
CA VAL A 100 -12.30 25.43 6.14
C VAL A 100 -12.56 23.94 6.43
N LEU A 101 -12.56 23.13 5.38
CA LEU A 101 -12.58 21.67 5.46
C LEU A 101 -11.20 21.16 5.03
N LEU A 102 -10.55 20.41 5.90
CA LEU A 102 -9.26 19.76 5.64
C LEU A 102 -9.44 18.25 5.50
N THR A 103 -8.61 17.63 4.68
CA THR A 103 -8.52 16.17 4.62
C THR A 103 -7.29 15.64 5.37
N GLU A 104 -7.37 14.39 5.82
CA GLU A 104 -6.26 13.67 6.45
C GLU A 104 -6.23 12.19 6.05
N PRO A 105 -5.07 11.51 6.14
CA PRO A 105 -4.99 10.08 5.88
C PRO A 105 -5.59 9.25 7.03
N ALA A 106 -5.96 8.00 6.73
CA ALA A 106 -6.62 7.09 7.68
C ALA A 106 -5.87 6.89 9.00
N LEU A 107 -4.53 6.80 8.96
CA LEU A 107 -3.68 6.54 10.13
C LEU A 107 -2.96 7.80 10.65
N ASN A 108 -3.60 8.97 10.60
CA ASN A 108 -2.98 10.20 11.06
C ASN A 108 -2.87 10.28 12.61
N PRO A 109 -1.66 10.46 13.17
CA PRO A 109 -1.48 10.62 14.61
C PRO A 109 -2.31 11.77 15.18
N LYS A 110 -2.89 11.57 16.37
CA LYS A 110 -3.70 12.59 17.06
C LYS A 110 -2.95 13.92 17.25
N ALA A 111 -1.66 13.87 17.56
CA ALA A 111 -0.84 15.07 17.72
C ALA A 111 -0.76 15.92 16.43
N ASN A 112 -0.75 15.26 15.26
CA ASN A 112 -0.76 15.96 13.98
C ASN A 112 -2.12 16.61 13.72
N ARG A 113 -3.22 15.91 14.05
CA ARG A 113 -4.58 16.47 13.97
C ARG A 113 -4.73 17.73 14.81
N GLU A 114 -4.30 17.67 16.06
CA GLU A 114 -4.34 18.81 16.98
C GLU A 114 -3.53 19.98 16.42
N LYS A 115 -2.36 19.71 15.85
CA LYS A 115 -1.49 20.76 15.29
C LYS A 115 -2.01 21.36 13.99
N LEU A 116 -2.65 20.57 13.10
CA LEU A 116 -3.35 21.08 11.92
C LEU A 116 -4.46 22.06 12.32
N ILE A 117 -5.30 21.63 13.26
CA ILE A 117 -6.42 22.44 13.76
C ILE A 117 -5.90 23.70 14.46
N HIS A 118 -4.87 23.57 15.30
CA HIS A 118 -4.23 24.70 15.97
C HIS A 118 -3.70 25.75 14.97
N SER A 119 -3.01 25.31 13.91
CA SER A 119 -2.51 26.24 12.86
C SER A 119 -3.67 26.97 12.17
N MET A 120 -4.76 26.28 11.83
CA MET A 120 -5.93 26.92 11.21
C MET A 120 -6.58 28.00 12.10
N PHE A 121 -6.74 27.73 13.39
CA PHE A 121 -7.35 28.70 14.32
C PHE A 121 -6.39 29.83 14.69
N GLU A 122 -5.17 29.51 15.14
CA GLU A 122 -4.26 30.49 15.73
C GLU A 122 -3.43 31.24 14.67
N THR A 123 -2.96 30.55 13.63
CA THR A 123 -2.14 31.18 12.58
C THR A 123 -3.01 31.86 11.52
N PHE A 124 -4.09 31.21 11.08
CA PHE A 124 -4.93 31.68 9.97
C PHE A 124 -6.24 32.35 10.41
N GLY A 125 -6.59 32.32 11.70
CA GLY A 125 -7.79 32.99 12.22
C GLY A 125 -9.11 32.40 11.73
N VAL A 126 -9.10 31.15 11.25
CA VAL A 126 -10.28 30.48 10.72
C VAL A 126 -11.35 30.35 11.81
N LYS A 127 -12.59 30.79 11.55
CA LYS A 127 -13.67 30.73 12.55
C LYS A 127 -14.27 29.34 12.72
N ARG A 128 -14.22 28.49 11.69
CA ARG A 128 -14.79 27.13 11.67
C ARG A 128 -13.91 26.21 10.84
N CYS A 129 -13.42 25.14 11.44
CA CYS A 129 -12.60 24.14 10.78
C CYS A 129 -13.20 22.75 10.99
N SER A 130 -13.19 21.90 9.96
CA SER A 130 -13.53 20.47 10.07
C SER A 130 -12.45 19.62 9.41
N LEU A 131 -12.18 18.46 9.97
CA LEU A 131 -11.21 17.50 9.45
C LEU A 131 -11.93 16.21 9.06
N PHE A 132 -11.65 15.69 7.87
CA PHE A 132 -12.26 14.48 7.34
C PHE A 132 -11.21 13.51 6.78
N LEU A 133 -11.48 12.21 6.89
CA LEU A 133 -10.63 11.19 6.28
C LEU A 133 -10.75 11.23 4.75
N GLN A 134 -9.61 11.26 4.06
CA GLN A 134 -9.50 11.16 2.60
C GLN A 134 -10.33 9.99 2.02
N PRO A 135 -10.16 8.72 2.48
CA PRO A 135 -10.90 7.59 1.92
C PRO A 135 -12.42 7.66 2.17
N VAL A 136 -12.86 8.27 3.27
CA VAL A 136 -14.29 8.44 3.56
C VAL A 136 -14.92 9.44 2.58
N LEU A 137 -14.22 10.54 2.29
CA LEU A 137 -14.68 11.49 1.27
C LEU A 137 -14.71 10.86 -0.13
N ALA A 138 -13.73 10.03 -0.47
CA ALA A 138 -13.72 9.27 -1.73
C ALA A 138 -14.94 8.34 -1.82
N LEU A 139 -15.26 7.60 -0.75
CA LEU A 139 -16.43 6.73 -0.71
C LEU A 139 -17.73 7.52 -0.88
N TYR A 140 -17.87 8.65 -0.17
CA TYR A 140 -19.05 9.52 -0.29
C TYR A 140 -19.20 10.15 -1.66
N SER A 141 -18.09 10.45 -2.34
CA SER A 141 -18.13 10.95 -3.72
C SER A 141 -18.74 9.94 -4.68
N SER A 142 -18.61 8.65 -4.38
CA SER A 142 -19.20 7.56 -5.13
C SER A 142 -20.67 7.28 -4.77
N GLY A 143 -21.24 8.04 -3.82
CA GLY A 143 -22.62 7.87 -3.35
C GLY A 143 -22.82 6.67 -2.42
N ARG A 144 -21.75 6.13 -1.84
CA ARG A 144 -21.77 4.94 -0.98
C ARG A 144 -21.40 5.29 0.46
N THR A 145 -21.86 4.47 1.40
CA THR A 145 -21.53 4.58 2.83
C THR A 145 -20.75 3.37 3.35
N THR A 146 -20.79 2.24 2.63
CA THR A 146 -20.06 1.01 2.95
C THR A 146 -19.25 0.56 1.73
N GLY A 147 -18.02 0.10 1.96
CA GLY A 147 -17.12 -0.42 0.92
C GLY A 147 -15.65 -0.40 1.35
N VAL A 148 -14.80 -0.99 0.52
CA VAL A 148 -13.34 -0.89 0.68
C VAL A 148 -12.79 0.10 -0.33
N ILE A 149 -11.97 1.04 0.15
CA ILE A 149 -11.29 2.03 -0.69
C ILE A 149 -9.83 1.65 -0.83
N LEU A 150 -9.35 1.54 -2.06
CA LEU A 150 -7.92 1.50 -2.40
C LEU A 150 -7.51 2.92 -2.84
N ASP A 151 -6.75 3.62 -2.00
CA ASP A 151 -6.24 4.96 -2.26
C ASP A 151 -4.74 4.89 -2.62
N CYS A 152 -4.43 5.06 -3.90
CA CYS A 152 -3.08 5.06 -4.47
C CYS A 152 -2.60 6.50 -4.71
N GLY A 153 -1.78 7.03 -3.81
CA GLY A 153 -1.25 8.40 -3.89
C GLY A 153 0.17 8.50 -4.47
N ASP A 154 0.80 9.67 -4.31
CA ASP A 154 2.19 9.92 -4.77
C ASP A 154 3.20 9.06 -4.02
N THR A 155 3.06 8.86 -2.70
CA THR A 155 4.11 8.22 -1.88
C THR A 155 3.61 7.01 -1.08
N VAL A 156 2.31 6.80 -1.04
CA VAL A 156 1.67 5.80 -0.19
C VAL A 156 0.44 5.27 -0.91
N THR A 157 0.23 3.97 -0.77
CA THR A 157 -0.99 3.28 -1.18
C THR A 157 -1.62 2.68 0.07
N CYS A 158 -2.92 2.88 0.28
CA CYS A 158 -3.60 2.33 1.45
C CYS A 158 -4.94 1.70 1.08
N THR A 159 -5.29 0.62 1.78
CA THR A 159 -6.61 0.01 1.71
C THR A 159 -7.36 0.29 2.99
N VAL A 160 -8.59 0.77 2.84
CA VAL A 160 -9.37 1.32 3.94
C VAL A 160 -10.80 0.76 3.87
N PRO A 161 -11.16 -0.17 4.76
CA PRO A 161 -12.51 -0.70 4.84
C PRO A 161 -13.39 0.26 5.65
N ILE A 162 -14.55 0.60 5.08
CA ILE A 162 -15.52 1.53 5.66
C ILE A 162 -16.88 0.86 5.71
N TYR A 163 -17.56 0.95 6.85
CA TYR A 163 -18.90 0.42 7.06
C TYR A 163 -19.81 1.49 7.66
N ASP A 164 -20.91 1.81 6.98
CA ASP A 164 -21.87 2.85 7.37
C ASP A 164 -21.22 4.21 7.72
N GLY A 165 -20.20 4.59 6.95
CA GLY A 165 -19.43 5.83 7.15
C GLY A 165 -18.37 5.75 8.26
N PHE A 166 -18.24 4.62 8.95
CA PHE A 166 -17.22 4.40 9.99
C PHE A 166 -16.04 3.59 9.46
N LEU A 167 -14.84 4.04 9.82
CA LEU A 167 -13.58 3.37 9.52
C LEU A 167 -13.43 2.10 10.36
N ILE A 168 -13.09 0.98 9.73
CA ILE A 168 -12.67 -0.24 10.43
C ILE A 168 -11.15 -0.20 10.58
N GLU A 169 -10.67 0.29 11.72
CA GLU A 169 -9.23 0.50 11.98
C GLU A 169 -8.40 -0.79 11.88
N SER A 170 -8.96 -1.95 12.26
CA SER A 170 -8.28 -3.25 12.20
C SER A 170 -7.97 -3.72 10.78
N GLY A 171 -8.73 -3.24 9.79
CA GLY A 171 -8.59 -3.65 8.39
C GLY A 171 -7.78 -2.68 7.54
N VAL A 172 -7.27 -1.58 8.10
CA VAL A 172 -6.47 -0.61 7.33
C VAL A 172 -5.11 -1.22 7.00
N GLN A 173 -4.79 -1.37 5.71
CA GLN A 173 -3.44 -1.73 5.26
C GLN A 173 -2.77 -0.53 4.60
N GLN A 174 -1.47 -0.40 4.78
CA GLN A 174 -0.66 0.65 4.18
C GLN A 174 0.59 0.06 3.55
N LEU A 175 0.80 0.39 2.27
CA LEU A 175 1.98 0.07 1.50
C LEU A 175 2.74 1.37 1.22
N ASP A 176 4.00 1.40 1.63
CA ASP A 176 4.92 2.51 1.40
C ASP A 176 5.50 2.46 -0.03
N LEU A 177 4.60 2.44 -1.00
CA LEU A 177 4.84 2.43 -2.44
C LEU A 177 3.71 3.24 -3.10
N GLY A 178 4.06 4.30 -3.81
CA GLY A 178 3.12 5.11 -4.58
C GLY A 178 3.68 5.51 -5.93
N GLY A 179 3.06 6.53 -6.54
CA GLY A 179 3.46 7.05 -7.85
C GLY A 179 4.92 7.50 -7.96
N ARG A 180 5.54 7.92 -6.85
CA ARG A 180 6.92 8.38 -6.75
C ARG A 180 7.93 7.25 -6.83
N GLU A 181 7.67 6.15 -6.13
CA GLU A 181 8.49 4.95 -6.21
C GLU A 181 8.46 4.38 -7.63
N ILE A 182 7.29 4.39 -8.27
CA ILE A 182 7.11 4.01 -9.69
C ILE A 182 7.91 4.94 -10.62
N THR A 183 7.81 6.26 -10.43
CA THR A 183 8.61 7.23 -11.20
C THR A 183 10.11 7.03 -10.99
N CYS A 184 10.56 6.74 -9.77
CA CYS A 184 11.95 6.41 -9.48
C CYS A 184 12.43 5.15 -10.21
N TYR A 185 11.57 4.13 -10.31
CA TYR A 185 11.87 2.89 -11.02
C TYR A 185 12.03 3.12 -12.52
N ILE A 186 11.09 3.84 -13.13
CA ILE A 186 11.16 4.21 -14.55
C ILE A 186 12.43 5.03 -14.81
N LEU A 187 12.75 5.99 -13.94
CA LEU A 187 13.99 6.78 -14.07
C LEU A 187 15.25 5.90 -14.06
N LYS A 188 15.32 4.91 -13.16
CA LYS A 188 16.46 3.97 -13.11
C LYS A 188 16.57 3.14 -14.39
N GLY A 189 15.44 2.65 -14.92
CA GLY A 189 15.41 1.91 -16.19
C GLY A 189 15.87 2.77 -17.38
N LEU A 190 15.37 4.01 -17.45
CA LEU A 190 15.77 4.97 -18.50
C LEU A 190 17.27 5.32 -18.44
N GLN A 191 17.84 5.48 -17.25
CA GLN A 191 19.27 5.73 -17.04
C GLN A 191 20.13 4.51 -17.40
N GLY A 192 19.64 3.29 -17.14
CA GLY A 192 20.34 2.06 -17.48
C GLY A 192 20.39 1.76 -18.98
N ARG A 193 19.40 2.23 -19.76
CA ARG A 193 19.33 2.00 -21.22
C ARG A 193 19.98 3.10 -22.05
N ASN A 194 19.99 4.33 -21.56
CA ASN A 194 20.45 5.50 -22.32
C ASN A 194 21.73 6.08 -21.70
N ASP A 195 22.86 5.42 -21.91
CA ASP A 195 24.19 5.90 -21.46
C ASP A 195 24.53 7.31 -21.98
N ASP A 196 24.01 7.65 -23.16
CA ASP A 196 24.22 8.95 -23.83
C ASP A 196 23.39 10.10 -23.21
N CYS A 197 22.35 9.78 -22.43
CA CYS A 197 21.49 10.76 -21.78
C CYS A 197 21.76 10.80 -20.27
N ARG A 198 22.76 11.58 -19.85
CA ARG A 198 22.94 11.98 -18.44
C ARG A 198 21.81 12.92 -18.01
N LEU A 199 20.63 12.36 -17.77
CA LEU A 199 19.52 13.08 -17.17
C LEU A 199 19.95 13.49 -15.76
N SER A 200 20.00 14.80 -15.49
CA SER A 200 20.14 15.28 -14.10
C SER A 200 19.02 14.66 -13.26
N THR A 201 19.29 14.29 -12.01
CA THR A 201 18.33 13.57 -11.17
C THR A 201 16.96 14.25 -11.10
N ARG A 202 16.91 15.59 -11.18
CA ARG A 202 15.66 16.37 -11.11
C ARG A 202 14.91 16.44 -12.44
N MET A 203 15.60 16.77 -13.54
CA MET A 203 14.97 16.83 -14.86
C MET A 203 14.54 15.43 -15.32
N GLY A 204 15.37 14.42 -15.05
CA GLY A 204 15.06 13.02 -15.32
C GLY A 204 13.81 12.55 -14.59
N PHE A 205 13.62 12.98 -13.33
CA PHE A 205 12.42 12.63 -12.57
C PHE A 205 11.14 13.17 -13.22
N LYS A 206 11.13 14.43 -13.67
CA LYS A 206 9.98 15.01 -14.40
C LYS A 206 9.71 14.30 -15.72
N ILE A 207 10.76 13.94 -16.45
CA ILE A 207 10.63 13.17 -17.68
C ILE A 207 10.03 11.79 -17.40
N ALA A 208 10.51 11.10 -16.36
CA ALA A 208 10.00 9.79 -15.95
C ALA A 208 8.56 9.86 -15.45
N GLU A 209 8.16 10.94 -14.77
CA GLU A 209 6.77 11.21 -14.37
C GLU A 209 5.87 11.35 -15.59
N ASN A 210 6.30 12.12 -16.59
CA ASN A 210 5.54 12.29 -17.83
C ASN A 210 5.47 10.98 -18.65
N VAL A 211 6.54 10.19 -18.67
CA VAL A 211 6.55 8.85 -19.28
C VAL A 211 5.57 7.91 -18.55
N LYS A 212 5.56 7.92 -17.22
CA LYS A 212 4.62 7.15 -16.41
C LYS A 212 3.17 7.50 -16.75
N GLU A 213 2.84 8.80 -16.80
CA GLU A 213 1.47 9.27 -17.04
C GLU A 213 1.02 9.12 -18.49
N SER A 214 1.93 9.25 -19.46
CA SER A 214 1.59 9.20 -20.89
C SER A 214 1.68 7.80 -21.50
N LEU A 215 2.61 6.96 -21.02
CA LEU A 215 2.94 5.66 -21.63
C LEU A 215 2.81 4.48 -20.67
N GLY A 216 2.56 4.70 -19.39
CA GLY A 216 2.44 3.63 -18.40
C GLY A 216 1.14 2.85 -18.56
N PHE A 217 1.21 1.52 -18.41
CA PHE A 217 0.04 0.64 -18.41
C PHE A 217 0.26 -0.55 -17.48
N VAL A 218 -0.80 -1.12 -16.94
CA VAL A 218 -0.76 -2.40 -16.21
C VAL A 218 -1.04 -3.50 -17.22
N GLN A 219 -0.22 -4.54 -17.23
CA GLN A 219 -0.31 -5.60 -18.22
C GLN A 219 -1.21 -6.73 -17.69
N CYS A 220 -2.20 -7.13 -18.48
CA CYS A 220 -3.20 -8.11 -18.04
C CYS A 220 -2.87 -9.55 -18.40
N ASP A 221 -2.48 -9.90 -19.64
CA ASP A 221 -2.17 -11.32 -19.97
C ASP A 221 -1.35 -11.64 -21.25
N GLU A 222 -0.79 -10.69 -22.01
CA GLU A 222 0.13 -11.03 -23.12
C GLU A 222 1.28 -10.01 -23.27
N VAL A 223 2.48 -10.49 -23.61
CA VAL A 223 3.73 -9.71 -23.74
C VAL A 223 3.76 -8.98 -25.07
N GLU A 224 3.23 -7.75 -25.12
CA GLU A 224 3.62 -6.80 -26.17
C GLU A 224 4.98 -6.19 -25.84
N GLU A 225 6.06 -6.93 -26.14
CA GLU A 225 7.43 -6.42 -26.15
C GLU A 225 7.64 -5.49 -27.34
N GLY A 226 7.17 -4.24 -27.21
CA GLY A 226 7.45 -3.15 -28.14
C GLY A 226 8.37 -2.10 -27.51
N GLU A 227 9.38 -1.62 -28.23
CA GLU A 227 10.07 -0.38 -27.86
C GLU A 227 9.32 0.81 -28.45
N VAL A 228 9.08 1.85 -27.65
CA VAL A 228 8.50 3.11 -28.13
C VAL A 228 9.50 4.24 -27.97
N SER A 229 9.70 5.00 -29.04
CA SER A 229 10.46 6.24 -29.00
C SER A 229 9.57 7.35 -28.44
N PHE A 230 9.94 7.89 -27.28
CA PHE A 230 9.27 9.03 -26.65
C PHE A 230 9.98 10.33 -27.03
N GLU A 231 9.27 11.23 -27.71
CA GLU A 231 9.76 12.58 -27.95
C GLU A 231 9.61 13.39 -26.66
N LEU A 232 10.72 13.99 -26.20
CA LEU A 232 10.68 14.86 -25.03
C LEU A 232 9.74 16.05 -25.33
N PRO A 233 8.84 16.42 -24.40
CA PRO A 233 8.12 17.68 -24.51
C PRO A 233 9.17 18.78 -24.67
N SER A 234 9.00 19.63 -25.69
CA SER A 234 9.94 20.71 -26.00
C SER A 234 10.06 21.65 -24.80
N LEU A 235 11.06 21.39 -23.95
CA LEU A 235 11.60 22.40 -23.05
C LEU A 235 12.15 23.49 -23.97
N GLU A 236 11.50 24.65 -23.94
CA GLU A 236 11.95 25.88 -24.59
C GLU A 236 13.36 26.22 -24.08
N SER A 237 14.37 25.65 -24.72
CA SER A 237 15.74 26.09 -24.62
C SER A 237 16.31 26.13 -26.03
N GLU A 238 16.75 27.31 -26.42
CA GLU A 238 17.23 27.74 -27.74
C GLU A 238 18.52 27.04 -28.22
N SER A 239 18.71 25.75 -27.96
CA SER A 239 19.85 24.99 -28.49
C SER A 239 19.44 24.18 -29.71
N THR A 240 20.09 24.46 -30.83
CA THR A 240 19.98 23.90 -32.19
C THR A 240 20.37 22.41 -32.31
N GLN A 241 20.16 21.61 -31.27
CA GLN A 241 20.32 20.15 -31.31
C GLN A 241 18.99 19.52 -30.91
N LYS A 242 18.29 18.93 -31.89
CA LYS A 242 17.15 18.05 -31.62
C LYS A 242 17.60 17.01 -30.60
N ALA A 243 17.05 17.05 -29.38
CA ALA A 243 17.30 16.02 -28.40
C ALA A 243 16.89 14.67 -29.02
N ALA A 244 17.77 13.68 -28.96
CA ALA A 244 17.44 12.34 -29.45
C ALA A 244 16.21 11.82 -28.68
N PRO A 245 15.25 11.17 -29.37
CA PRO A 245 14.08 10.63 -28.69
C PRO A 245 14.51 9.58 -27.68
N LEU A 246 13.90 9.62 -26.50
CA LEU A 246 14.20 8.71 -25.40
C LEU A 246 13.57 7.35 -25.70
N ARG A 247 14.35 6.27 -25.66
CA ARG A 247 13.81 4.92 -25.84
C ARG A 247 13.22 4.42 -24.53
N VAL A 248 11.94 4.07 -24.55
CA VAL A 248 11.22 3.51 -23.41
C VAL A 248 10.70 2.12 -23.82
N GLY A 249 11.04 1.11 -23.03
CA GLY A 249 10.70 -0.28 -23.31
C GLY A 249 9.80 -0.84 -22.22
N ALA A 250 10.33 -1.83 -21.49
CA ALA A 250 9.61 -2.57 -20.45
C ALA A 250 9.31 -1.74 -19.19
N GLU A 251 9.95 -0.59 -19.00
CA GLU A 251 9.74 0.29 -17.83
C GLU A 251 8.28 0.75 -17.72
N ARG A 252 7.56 0.78 -18.85
CA ARG A 252 6.17 1.23 -18.97
C ARG A 252 5.18 0.35 -18.24
N HIS A 253 5.42 -0.97 -18.23
CA HIS A 253 4.56 -1.94 -17.54
C HIS A 253 5.18 -2.39 -16.20
N LEU A 254 6.51 -2.56 -16.14
CA LEU A 254 7.18 -2.98 -14.91
C LEU A 254 7.10 -1.95 -13.78
N GLY A 255 6.95 -0.65 -14.11
CA GLY A 255 6.74 0.40 -13.12
C GLY A 255 5.42 0.20 -12.36
N PRO A 256 4.27 0.24 -13.05
CA PRO A 256 2.96 -0.05 -12.45
C PRO A 256 2.84 -1.46 -11.84
N GLU A 257 3.50 -2.46 -12.44
CA GLU A 257 3.53 -3.84 -11.90
C GLU A 257 4.08 -3.90 -10.46
N ALA A 258 4.92 -2.95 -10.06
CA ALA A 258 5.43 -2.87 -8.68
C ALA A 258 4.33 -2.67 -7.61
N LEU A 259 3.12 -2.24 -8.00
CA LEU A 259 1.96 -2.20 -7.09
C LEU A 259 1.39 -3.60 -6.82
N PHE A 260 1.49 -4.51 -7.79
CA PHE A 260 1.04 -5.90 -7.69
C PHE A 260 2.14 -6.82 -7.17
N GLN A 261 3.40 -6.51 -7.52
CA GLN A 261 4.60 -7.22 -7.09
C GLN A 261 5.59 -6.26 -6.41
N PRO A 262 5.36 -5.88 -5.12
CA PRO A 262 6.24 -4.96 -4.39
C PRO A 262 7.69 -5.45 -4.25
N GLU A 263 7.93 -6.75 -4.43
CA GLU A 263 9.27 -7.36 -4.45
C GLU A 263 10.19 -6.72 -5.50
N LEU A 264 9.65 -6.21 -6.61
CA LEU A 264 10.42 -5.48 -7.63
C LEU A 264 11.10 -4.21 -7.07
N GLN A 265 10.58 -3.66 -5.97
CA GLN A 265 11.16 -2.54 -5.23
C GLN A 265 11.87 -2.97 -3.93
N GLY A 266 12.04 -4.27 -3.71
CA GLY A 266 12.62 -4.82 -2.48
C GLY A 266 11.71 -4.67 -1.26
N LYS A 267 10.39 -4.70 -1.45
CA LYS A 267 9.40 -4.71 -0.37
C LYS A 267 8.91 -6.15 -0.17
N GLU A 268 8.80 -6.57 1.09
CA GLU A 268 8.31 -7.91 1.49
C GLU A 268 6.78 -7.95 1.69
N GLN A 269 6.08 -6.82 1.54
CA GLN A 269 4.64 -6.74 1.70
C GLN A 269 3.92 -7.22 0.43
N GLY A 270 2.73 -7.79 0.60
CA GLY A 270 1.85 -8.18 -0.51
C GLY A 270 1.42 -6.99 -1.37
N GLY A 271 1.10 -7.25 -2.63
CA GLY A 271 0.61 -6.25 -3.58
C GLY A 271 -0.79 -5.74 -3.23
N VAL A 272 -1.28 -4.77 -4.01
CA VAL A 272 -2.58 -4.11 -3.80
C VAL A 272 -3.76 -5.08 -3.71
N VAL A 273 -3.74 -6.17 -4.49
CA VAL A 273 -4.77 -7.22 -4.46
C VAL A 273 -4.82 -7.92 -3.11
N GLU A 274 -3.65 -8.32 -2.61
CA GLU A 274 -3.54 -8.98 -1.32
C GLU A 274 -3.91 -8.02 -0.19
N MET A 275 -3.52 -6.74 -0.29
CA MET A 275 -3.90 -5.72 0.69
C MET A 275 -5.42 -5.53 0.78
N VAL A 276 -6.13 -5.53 -0.35
CA VAL A 276 -7.60 -5.44 -0.36
C VAL A 276 -8.21 -6.69 0.28
N TRP A 277 -7.72 -7.87 -0.10
CA TRP A 277 -8.18 -9.13 0.48
C TRP A 277 -7.97 -9.19 2.00
N GLN A 278 -6.77 -8.87 2.47
CA GLN A 278 -6.44 -8.83 3.90
C GLN A 278 -7.30 -7.79 4.63
N SER A 279 -7.54 -6.63 4.03
CA SER A 279 -8.39 -5.59 4.58
C SER A 279 -9.82 -6.07 4.83
N VAL A 280 -10.41 -6.80 3.88
CA VAL A 280 -11.73 -7.42 4.01
C VAL A 280 -11.72 -8.53 5.07
N MET A 281 -10.72 -9.42 5.04
CA MET A 281 -10.66 -10.56 5.97
C MET A 281 -10.48 -10.15 7.44
N MET A 282 -9.94 -8.96 7.69
CA MET A 282 -9.80 -8.37 9.02
C MET A 282 -11.09 -7.71 9.54
N ALA A 283 -12.12 -7.59 8.68
CA ALA A 283 -13.46 -7.16 9.04
C ALA A 283 -14.30 -8.35 9.55
N ASP A 284 -15.35 -8.07 10.33
CA ASP A 284 -16.24 -9.11 10.85
C ASP A 284 -16.93 -9.89 9.71
N ALA A 285 -17.14 -11.20 9.89
CA ALA A 285 -17.67 -12.07 8.84
C ALA A 285 -19.01 -11.58 8.25
N ASP A 286 -19.86 -10.97 9.08
CA ASP A 286 -21.18 -10.46 8.68
C ASP A 286 -21.09 -9.27 7.70
N ILE A 287 -20.00 -8.51 7.72
CA ILE A 287 -19.81 -7.32 6.89
C ILE A 287 -18.91 -7.57 5.67
N GLN A 288 -18.21 -8.70 5.63
CA GLN A 288 -17.28 -9.04 4.53
C GLN A 288 -17.99 -9.08 3.17
N ASP A 289 -19.17 -9.67 3.11
CA ASP A 289 -19.95 -9.75 1.87
C ASP A 289 -20.41 -8.36 1.39
N GLU A 290 -20.80 -7.47 2.31
CA GLU A 290 -21.19 -6.09 1.97
C GLU A 290 -20.01 -5.23 1.52
N LEU A 291 -18.82 -5.48 2.08
CA LEU A 291 -17.57 -4.81 1.66
C LEU A 291 -17.14 -5.25 0.26
N LEU A 292 -17.36 -6.53 -0.08
CA LEU A 292 -17.00 -7.12 -1.37
C LEU A 292 -18.01 -6.88 -2.48
N LEU A 293 -19.29 -6.65 -2.13
CA LEU A 293 -20.40 -6.47 -3.09
C LEU A 293 -20.11 -5.40 -4.15
N TRP A 294 -19.28 -4.41 -3.80
CA TRP A 294 -19.02 -3.24 -4.62
C TRP A 294 -17.70 -3.28 -5.37
N ILE A 295 -16.93 -4.36 -5.20
CA ILE A 295 -15.73 -4.60 -6.03
C ILE A 295 -16.15 -5.05 -7.45
N ASP A 296 -17.45 -5.25 -7.72
CA ASP A 296 -17.91 -5.80 -8.99
C ASP A 296 -18.89 -4.92 -9.78
N GLU A 297 -18.82 -5.11 -11.10
CA GLU A 297 -19.75 -4.73 -12.19
C GLU A 297 -19.52 -3.45 -13.04
N LYS A 298 -18.67 -2.47 -12.68
CA LYS A 298 -18.39 -1.33 -13.60
C LYS A 298 -16.93 -0.91 -13.78
N ASP A 299 -16.08 -1.12 -12.76
CA ASP A 299 -14.64 -0.86 -12.88
C ASP A 299 -13.87 -2.05 -13.48
N TYR A 300 -14.56 -3.19 -13.68
CA TYR A 300 -14.05 -4.40 -14.32
C TYR A 300 -13.74 -4.23 -15.81
N ASP A 301 -14.44 -3.34 -16.53
CA ASP A 301 -14.27 -3.17 -17.98
C ASP A 301 -13.05 -2.30 -18.38
N GLU A 302 -12.56 -1.44 -17.47
CA GLU A 302 -11.40 -0.56 -17.71
C GLU A 302 -10.11 -1.02 -17.00
N PHE A 303 -10.23 -1.78 -15.90
CA PHE A 303 -9.11 -2.28 -15.09
C PHE A 303 -9.06 -3.82 -14.89
N GLY A 304 -10.01 -4.59 -15.42
CA GLY A 304 -10.02 -6.06 -15.31
C GLY A 304 -8.95 -6.71 -16.21
N PRO A 305 -8.28 -7.81 -15.80
CA PRO A 305 -8.62 -8.86 -14.83
C PRO A 305 -7.59 -9.02 -13.67
N THR A 306 -6.74 -8.03 -13.42
CA THR A 306 -5.59 -8.16 -12.50
C THR A 306 -5.96 -8.02 -11.03
N LEU A 307 -7.08 -7.36 -10.70
CA LEU A 307 -7.38 -6.95 -9.32
C LEU A 307 -8.04 -8.03 -8.47
N VAL A 308 -8.73 -8.97 -9.09
CA VAL A 308 -9.19 -10.22 -8.47
C VAL A 308 -9.18 -11.20 -9.62
N HIS A 309 -8.11 -11.99 -9.73
CA HIS A 309 -8.16 -13.19 -10.55
C HIS A 309 -9.51 -13.88 -10.32
N GLU A 310 -10.17 -14.31 -11.40
CA GLU A 310 -11.40 -15.11 -11.33
C GLU A 310 -11.26 -16.09 -10.17
N ARG A 311 -12.16 -15.96 -9.18
CA ARG A 311 -12.05 -16.69 -7.91
C ARG A 311 -12.15 -18.18 -8.20
N GLN A 312 -11.03 -18.84 -8.42
CA GLN A 312 -11.03 -20.28 -8.60
C GLN A 312 -11.17 -20.94 -7.23
N ARG A 313 -12.43 -21.26 -6.90
CA ARG A 313 -12.80 -21.89 -5.65
C ARG A 313 -12.59 -23.40 -5.74
N PHE A 314 -11.76 -23.92 -4.86
CA PHE A 314 -11.55 -25.35 -4.67
C PHE A 314 -12.40 -25.84 -3.50
N SER A 315 -13.15 -26.93 -3.70
CA SER A 315 -13.61 -27.74 -2.58
C SER A 315 -12.45 -28.57 -2.08
N VAL A 316 -12.22 -28.54 -0.76
CA VAL A 316 -11.11 -29.25 -0.13
C VAL A 316 -11.66 -30.31 0.80
N THR A 317 -11.24 -31.55 0.58
CA THR A 317 -11.56 -32.69 1.45
C THR A 317 -10.26 -33.27 1.99
N VAL A 318 -10.24 -33.52 3.30
CA VAL A 318 -9.07 -34.05 4.00
C VAL A 318 -9.42 -35.43 4.51
N GLU A 319 -8.75 -36.46 4.00
CA GLU A 319 -9.06 -37.86 4.24
C GLU A 319 -7.88 -38.62 4.83
N LEU A 320 -8.15 -39.55 5.74
CA LEU A 320 -7.14 -40.48 6.25
C LEU A 320 -6.99 -41.66 5.29
N VAL A 321 -5.81 -41.82 4.69
CA VAL A 321 -5.50 -42.93 3.78
C VAL A 321 -4.94 -44.13 4.54
N SER A 322 -4.14 -43.87 5.58
CA SER A 322 -3.56 -44.91 6.44
C SER A 322 -3.42 -44.37 7.86
N PRO A 323 -3.76 -45.13 8.91
CA PRO A 323 -4.30 -46.51 8.91
C PRO A 323 -5.73 -46.59 8.36
N GLU A 324 -6.18 -47.79 7.94
CA GLU A 324 -7.47 -47.97 7.25
C GLU A 324 -8.64 -47.31 8.01
N PRO A 325 -9.52 -46.55 7.31
CA PRO A 325 -10.67 -45.91 7.93
C PRO A 325 -11.54 -46.92 8.68
N GLY A 326 -11.69 -46.74 10.00
CA GLY A 326 -12.46 -47.63 10.87
C GLY A 326 -11.64 -48.65 11.66
N SER A 327 -10.33 -48.73 11.44
CA SER A 327 -9.41 -49.48 12.31
C SER A 327 -9.32 -48.86 13.71
N SER A 328 -8.94 -49.65 14.73
CA SER A 328 -8.73 -49.14 16.10
C SER A 328 -7.66 -48.05 16.17
N GLN A 329 -6.70 -48.07 15.25
CA GLN A 329 -5.66 -47.04 15.12
C GLN A 329 -6.19 -45.76 14.45
N ALA A 330 -7.14 -45.87 13.53
CA ALA A 330 -7.80 -44.71 12.90
C ALA A 330 -8.75 -43.97 13.85
N GLN A 331 -9.40 -44.69 14.79
CA GLN A 331 -10.31 -44.08 15.78
C GLN A 331 -9.61 -43.07 16.70
N GLY A 332 -8.29 -43.16 16.84
CA GLY A 332 -7.46 -42.23 17.61
C GLY A 332 -6.96 -41.02 16.83
N ILE A 333 -7.37 -40.82 15.56
CA ILE A 333 -6.89 -39.72 14.72
C ILE A 333 -8.07 -38.87 14.27
N SER A 334 -8.02 -37.56 14.52
CA SER A 334 -9.03 -36.60 14.04
C SER A 334 -8.40 -35.54 13.13
N LEU A 335 -9.04 -35.30 11.99
CA LEU A 335 -8.63 -34.34 10.98
C LEU A 335 -9.60 -33.15 10.98
N GLN A 336 -9.06 -31.94 10.92
CA GLN A 336 -9.85 -30.71 10.76
C GLN A 336 -9.21 -29.82 9.71
N GLY A 337 -9.92 -29.56 8.62
CA GLY A 337 -9.48 -28.68 7.55
C GLY A 337 -10.59 -27.72 7.14
N VAL A 338 -10.21 -26.59 6.56
CA VAL A 338 -11.16 -25.67 5.93
C VAL A 338 -11.66 -26.34 4.64
N GLY A 339 -12.98 -26.46 4.48
CA GLY A 339 -13.59 -27.22 3.36
C GLY A 339 -13.54 -26.53 2.00
N THR A 340 -13.07 -25.29 1.95
CA THR A 340 -12.95 -24.48 0.74
C THR A 340 -11.64 -23.71 0.75
N LEU A 341 -11.01 -23.59 -0.42
CA LEU A 341 -9.82 -22.79 -0.63
C LEU A 341 -9.99 -21.98 -1.92
N ASP A 342 -9.89 -20.66 -1.83
CA ASP A 342 -9.87 -19.79 -3.00
C ASP A 342 -8.39 -19.59 -3.41
N LEU A 343 -8.03 -20.08 -4.60
CA LEU A 343 -6.65 -20.04 -5.11
C LEU A 343 -6.65 -19.55 -6.57
N PRO A 344 -6.31 -18.28 -6.82
CA PRO A 344 -6.13 -17.74 -8.16
C PRO A 344 -5.15 -18.53 -9.05
N PRO A 345 -5.33 -18.49 -10.39
CA PRO A 345 -4.37 -19.04 -11.34
C PRO A 345 -2.98 -18.43 -11.16
N GLY A 346 -1.94 -19.27 -11.09
CA GLY A 346 -0.55 -18.83 -11.02
C GLY A 346 -0.05 -18.36 -9.65
N LEU A 347 -0.90 -18.37 -8.61
CA LEU A 347 -0.50 -18.04 -7.24
C LEU A 347 -0.32 -19.30 -6.38
N GLU A 348 0.47 -19.17 -5.32
CA GLU A 348 0.62 -20.17 -4.26
C GLU A 348 -0.05 -19.67 -2.97
N ARG A 349 -0.78 -20.55 -2.27
CA ARG A 349 -1.35 -20.26 -0.94
C ARG A 349 -1.04 -21.37 0.05
N GLU A 350 -0.80 -20.97 1.29
CA GLU A 350 -0.71 -21.91 2.39
C GLU A 350 -2.10 -22.44 2.77
N TYR A 351 -2.30 -23.75 2.66
CA TYR A 351 -3.49 -24.43 3.18
C TYR A 351 -3.20 -25.04 4.55
N ARG A 352 -3.95 -24.61 5.58
CA ARG A 352 -3.80 -25.12 6.94
C ARG A 352 -4.88 -26.14 7.27
N PHE A 353 -4.46 -27.33 7.69
CA PHE A 353 -5.30 -28.34 8.31
C PHE A 353 -4.61 -28.86 9.58
N SER A 354 -5.42 -29.30 10.54
CA SER A 354 -4.97 -29.82 11.83
C SER A 354 -5.18 -31.33 11.88
N VAL A 355 -4.19 -32.02 12.44
CA VAL A 355 -4.23 -33.46 12.69
C VAL A 355 -3.98 -33.68 14.16
N TYR A 356 -4.91 -34.35 14.83
CA TYR A 356 -4.76 -34.75 16.23
C TYR A 356 -4.68 -36.27 16.29
N ALA A 357 -3.69 -36.80 17.03
CA ALA A 357 -3.56 -38.22 17.29
C ALA A 357 -3.48 -38.48 18.80
N TYR A 358 -4.26 -39.45 19.28
CA TYR A 358 -4.31 -39.88 20.68
C TYR A 358 -3.33 -41.03 20.98
N HIS A 359 -2.71 -41.61 19.96
CA HIS A 359 -1.77 -42.73 20.06
C HIS A 359 -0.54 -42.48 19.19
N GLU A 360 0.59 -43.07 19.61
CA GLU A 360 1.80 -43.12 18.80
C GLU A 360 1.58 -43.93 17.52
N GLY A 361 2.22 -43.51 16.43
CA GLY A 361 2.07 -44.18 15.15
C GLY A 361 2.43 -43.27 13.98
N SER A 362 1.99 -43.66 12.79
CA SER A 362 2.12 -42.83 11.59
C SER A 362 0.77 -42.76 10.88
N ALA A 363 0.50 -41.62 10.25
CA ALA A 363 -0.68 -41.44 9.42
C ALA A 363 -0.30 -40.87 8.07
N LEU A 364 -0.98 -41.35 7.03
CA LEU A 364 -0.96 -40.76 5.71
C LEU A 364 -2.30 -40.06 5.49
N VAL A 365 -2.26 -38.75 5.33
CA VAL A 365 -3.44 -37.92 5.11
C VAL A 365 -3.40 -37.40 3.68
N ARG A 366 -4.51 -37.51 2.96
CA ARG A 366 -4.67 -36.95 1.62
C ARG A 366 -5.54 -35.71 1.68
N VAL A 367 -5.03 -34.62 1.14
CA VAL A 367 -5.80 -33.40 0.87
C VAL A 367 -6.17 -33.42 -0.60
N HIS A 368 -7.46 -33.50 -0.87
CA HIS A 368 -8.03 -33.51 -2.21
C HIS A 368 -8.68 -32.17 -2.47
N LEU A 369 -8.12 -31.41 -3.43
CA LEU A 369 -8.65 -30.13 -3.88
C LEU A 369 -9.35 -30.35 -5.22
N THR A 370 -10.57 -29.88 -5.38
CA THR A 370 -11.32 -29.97 -6.64
C THR A 370 -11.86 -28.61 -7.03
N SER A 371 -11.48 -28.15 -8.22
CA SER A 371 -12.01 -26.93 -8.82
C SER A 371 -13.51 -27.11 -9.06
N GLN A 372 -14.34 -26.21 -8.52
CA GLN A 372 -15.79 -26.29 -8.68
C GLN A 372 -16.24 -25.96 -10.11
N GLU A 373 -15.41 -25.25 -10.87
CA GLU A 373 -15.75 -24.76 -12.22
C GLU A 373 -15.23 -25.71 -13.31
N THR A 374 -13.98 -26.17 -13.20
CA THR A 374 -13.33 -27.01 -14.22
C THR A 374 -13.43 -28.50 -13.91
N GLY A 375 -13.67 -28.88 -12.65
CA GLY A 375 -13.65 -30.28 -12.19
C GLY A 375 -12.25 -30.89 -12.10
N GLU A 376 -11.20 -30.13 -12.38
CA GLU A 376 -9.81 -30.55 -12.19
C GLU A 376 -9.49 -30.73 -10.72
N PHE A 377 -8.59 -31.66 -10.39
CA PHE A 377 -8.27 -32.01 -9.02
C PHE A 377 -6.77 -32.12 -8.76
N LEU A 378 -6.38 -31.72 -7.55
CA LEU A 378 -5.03 -31.91 -7.01
C LEU A 378 -5.10 -32.80 -5.77
N ASN A 379 -4.18 -33.75 -5.69
CA ASN A 379 -4.04 -34.65 -4.56
C ASN A 379 -2.68 -34.46 -3.91
N ILE A 380 -2.70 -34.06 -2.65
CA ILE A 380 -1.49 -33.88 -1.85
C ILE A 380 -1.52 -34.90 -0.72
N GLU A 381 -0.51 -35.77 -0.67
CA GLU A 381 -0.35 -36.75 0.41
C GLU A 381 0.69 -36.26 1.42
N VAL A 382 0.29 -36.14 2.68
CA VAL A 382 1.12 -35.68 3.77
C VAL A 382 1.25 -36.80 4.80
N LYS A 383 2.50 -37.19 5.07
CA LYS A 383 2.81 -38.21 6.08
C LYS A 383 3.12 -37.54 7.42
N PHE A 384 2.42 -37.98 8.46
CA PHE A 384 2.62 -37.58 9.85
C PHE A 384 3.19 -38.76 10.65
N ASP A 385 4.18 -38.49 11.50
CA ASP A 385 4.68 -39.43 12.49
C ASP A 385 4.39 -38.85 13.89
N PHE A 386 3.68 -39.59 14.72
CA PHE A 386 3.30 -39.22 16.08
C PHE A 386 4.18 -39.96 17.09
N PHE A 387 4.86 -39.19 17.93
CA PHE A 387 5.79 -39.71 18.94
C PHE A 387 5.23 -39.48 20.36
N ALA A 388 5.69 -40.28 21.31
CA ALA A 388 5.36 -40.12 22.71
C ALA A 388 5.73 -38.71 23.19
N ALA A 389 4.80 -38.01 23.84
CA ALA A 389 5.16 -36.85 24.64
C ALA A 389 5.91 -37.35 25.88
N GLU A 390 7.23 -37.16 25.94
CA GLU A 390 7.97 -37.40 27.18
C GLU A 390 7.47 -36.42 28.25
N SER A 391 6.82 -36.96 29.29
CA SER A 391 6.49 -36.17 30.48
C SER A 391 7.79 -35.82 31.20
N LEU A 392 8.21 -34.56 31.09
CA LEU A 392 9.44 -34.08 31.73
C LEU A 392 9.37 -34.12 33.28
N ALA A 393 8.17 -34.04 33.88
CA ALA A 393 7.85 -34.35 35.28
C ALA A 393 6.37 -34.05 35.60
N THR A 394 5.80 -34.76 36.58
CA THR A 394 4.49 -34.41 37.17
C THR A 394 4.71 -33.55 38.42
N ILE A 395 4.34 -32.25 38.37
CA ILE A 395 4.47 -31.34 39.51
C ILE A 395 3.11 -31.18 40.18
N LYS A 396 3.00 -31.62 41.44
CA LYS A 396 1.80 -31.46 42.26
C LYS A 396 1.86 -30.12 43.01
N LEU A 397 0.88 -29.25 42.81
CA LEU A 397 0.75 -27.96 43.50
C LEU A 397 -0.51 -27.96 44.34
N ASP A 398 -0.35 -28.12 45.65
CA ASP A 398 -1.44 -28.01 46.61
C ASP A 398 -1.53 -26.56 47.14
N ALA A 399 -2.70 -25.92 47.00
CA ALA A 399 -2.93 -24.54 47.41
C ALA A 399 -4.23 -24.41 48.24
N ALA A 400 -4.20 -23.61 49.31
CA ALA A 400 -5.41 -23.25 50.05
C ALA A 400 -6.23 -22.20 49.28
N CYS A 401 -7.56 -22.15 49.49
CA CYS A 401 -8.44 -21.22 48.79
C CYS A 401 -7.93 -19.76 48.87
N ARG A 402 -7.86 -19.10 47.71
CA ARG A 402 -7.46 -17.69 47.52
C ARG A 402 -5.97 -17.38 47.75
N GLN A 403 -5.08 -18.37 47.69
CA GLN A 403 -3.63 -18.14 47.68
C GLN A 403 -2.98 -18.61 46.37
N VAL A 404 -1.97 -17.87 45.92
CA VAL A 404 -1.23 -18.18 44.69
C VAL A 404 0.00 -19.01 45.05
N VAL A 405 0.12 -20.20 44.46
CA VAL A 405 1.32 -21.05 44.54
C VAL A 405 2.08 -20.97 43.21
N ARG A 406 3.41 -20.84 43.28
CA ARG A 406 4.30 -20.78 42.10
C ARG A 406 5.39 -21.84 42.23
N HIS A 407 5.72 -22.52 41.14
CA HIS A 407 6.81 -23.47 41.06
C HIS A 407 7.72 -23.10 39.89
N LYS A 408 9.04 -23.06 40.13
CA LYS A 408 10.03 -22.74 39.09
C LYS A 408 10.49 -24.04 38.44
N ILE A 409 10.38 -24.12 37.12
CA ILE A 409 10.90 -25.25 36.33
C ILE A 409 12.17 -24.78 35.62
N ALA A 410 13.27 -25.51 35.80
CA ALA A 410 14.48 -25.30 35.03
C ALA A 410 14.40 -26.11 33.73
N VAL A 411 14.32 -25.43 32.59
CA VAL A 411 14.33 -26.06 31.27
C VAL A 411 15.73 -25.92 30.69
N ALA A 412 16.43 -27.03 30.52
CA ALA A 412 17.70 -27.05 29.79
C ALA A 412 17.40 -27.28 28.30
N ASN A 413 18.03 -26.51 27.43
CA ASN A 413 17.99 -26.79 25.99
C ASN A 413 18.78 -28.07 25.72
N PRO A 414 18.16 -29.17 25.23
CA PRO A 414 18.87 -30.43 25.00
C PRO A 414 19.83 -30.36 23.81
N LEU A 415 19.76 -29.31 22.99
CA LEU A 415 20.62 -29.14 21.83
C LEU A 415 21.98 -28.55 22.23
N MET A 416 23.06 -29.28 21.95
CA MET A 416 24.44 -28.80 22.14
C MET A 416 24.86 -27.76 21.09
N GLN A 417 24.07 -27.58 20.03
CA GLN A 417 24.25 -26.57 18.98
C GLN A 417 22.89 -26.02 18.56
N PRO A 418 22.77 -24.75 18.10
CA PRO A 418 21.50 -24.19 17.65
C PRO A 418 20.88 -25.04 16.53
N ALA A 419 19.57 -25.26 16.57
CA ALA A 419 18.85 -25.88 15.45
C ALA A 419 19.02 -24.99 14.22
N ARG A 420 19.73 -25.49 13.19
CA ARG A 420 19.86 -24.79 11.92
C ARG A 420 18.54 -24.97 11.17
N CYS A 421 17.86 -23.86 10.84
CA CYS A 421 16.79 -23.88 9.84
C CYS A 421 17.35 -24.51 8.56
N GLY A 422 16.67 -25.51 8.03
CA GLY A 422 16.98 -26.09 6.73
C GLY A 422 16.77 -25.04 5.65
N HIS A 423 17.80 -24.27 5.33
CA HIS A 423 17.90 -23.68 4.00
C HIS A 423 18.35 -24.78 3.05
N GLY A 424 17.51 -25.01 2.04
CA GLY A 424 17.92 -25.69 0.81
C GLY A 424 19.25 -25.13 0.31
N GLY A 425 20.08 -26.04 -0.19
CA GLY A 425 21.50 -25.79 -0.40
C GLY A 425 21.83 -24.57 -1.25
N MET A 426 22.82 -23.83 -0.80
CA MET A 426 23.82 -23.25 -1.69
C MET A 426 25.20 -23.52 -1.11
N THR A 427 25.87 -24.49 -1.72
CA THR A 427 27.31 -24.65 -1.68
C THR A 427 27.97 -23.36 -2.17
N ARG A 428 28.71 -22.68 -1.30
CA ARG A 428 29.84 -21.84 -1.71
C ARG A 428 31.11 -22.55 -1.29
N THR A 429 31.73 -23.24 -2.25
CA THR A 429 33.17 -23.53 -2.20
C THR A 429 33.95 -22.24 -2.43
N ALA A 430 35.12 -22.21 -1.80
CA ALA A 430 36.05 -21.11 -1.58
C ALA A 430 36.37 -20.20 -2.78
#